data_AF-A0A6M3LF72-F1
#
_entry.id   AF-A0A6M3LF72-F1
#
_cell.length_a   1.000
_cell.length_b   1.000
_cell.length_c   1.000
_cell.angle_alpha   90.00
_cell.angle_beta   90.00
_cell.angle_gamma   90.00
#
_symmetry.space_group_name_H-M   'P 1'
#
loop_
_entity.id
_entity.type
_entity.pdbx_description
1 polymer ?
#
loop_
_entity_poly.entity_id
_entity_poly.type
_entity_poly.pdbx_seq_one_letter_code
_entity_poly.pdbx_strand_id
1 'polypeptide(L)'
;MEIKLNSLTLENFKGIKSFTFEVNGKNATVRGINGCGKTTLMDGWMWLLFGKDSDGRADFSLKTLDDQGQELHNLDHSVEAKIELTVPNALVPVKMTLKKVFKEKWTKKRGAARAEFTGHETQYFIDGVPLREKEWKYKLSTLIDEDTFKLLTNPTYFNGLHWQKRREILLQVCGDVSDQDVIASDEHLKALPEILGARSLEEHRKVVAAQKKEINDRLKEIPARIDELTRSLTDATLDRGKLESEINLLTSRIEGARADTGLADLRKQLAEAQAFVSEKQAGQAQSEREARRSIDADTDKIQEERRQVSRRISDLESNLAAKDRRVIQNDERMTRLRQEFKREQAKSVPGGAQCPTCGQPLPHEQVDAATARFHEQQATELARINQEGKAVKEETGNLNQEIVKGTTELAGLRKEVEEIDAKLKKADERKATIVIPEDTALKAMQAEVERIQKQIVERPKVDTSEMEASLAQARRQIATMDAAEKSWKRIDELSKEEKALAAKYEDLERQTFLMEKFIVSKVGLLETKINSRFSLVHWKMFDVQINGGISEACEATVNGVPFSSANTGSQIMAGLDIISTLSDYYKVLAPIFLDHRESLTSDPETDSQLISLVADEKFKTLEVTTS
;
A
#
# COMPACT_ATOMS: atom_id res chain seq x y z
N MET A 1 9.78 29.86 27.94
CA MET A 1 9.82 31.27 27.52
C MET A 1 8.42 31.84 27.67
N GLU A 2 8.28 33.04 28.18
CA GLU A 2 6.98 33.71 28.33
C GLU A 2 7.05 35.08 27.65
N ILE A 3 6.02 35.40 26.87
CA ILE A 3 5.84 36.68 26.18
C ILE A 3 4.64 37.37 26.82
N LYS A 4 4.85 38.56 27.38
CA LYS A 4 3.79 39.41 27.94
C LYS A 4 3.71 40.73 27.19
N LEU A 5 2.49 41.15 26.86
CA LEU A 5 2.17 42.47 26.33
C LEU A 5 2.06 43.45 27.50
N ASN A 6 2.88 44.51 27.49
CA ASN A 6 2.79 45.61 28.44
C ASN A 6 1.89 46.73 27.93
N SER A 7 2.03 47.10 26.66
CA SER A 7 1.13 48.07 26.04
C SER A 7 1.03 47.87 24.53
N LEU A 8 -0.10 48.27 23.94
CA LEU A 8 -0.34 48.34 22.50
C LEU A 8 -0.92 49.72 22.15
N THR A 9 -0.20 50.50 21.36
CA THR A 9 -0.61 51.82 20.88
C THR A 9 -0.97 51.73 19.40
N LEU A 10 -2.15 52.22 19.06
CA LEU A 10 -2.69 52.31 17.71
C LEU A 10 -2.83 53.78 17.30
N GLU A 11 -2.35 54.14 16.12
CA GLU A 11 -2.55 55.45 15.52
C GLU A 11 -3.11 55.31 14.11
N ASN A 12 -4.24 55.98 13.85
CA ASN A 12 -5.01 55.94 12.61
C ASN A 12 -5.34 54.52 12.08
N PHE A 13 -5.35 53.50 12.93
CA PHE A 13 -5.45 52.09 12.52
C PHE A 13 -6.91 51.59 12.54
N LYS A 14 -7.43 51.10 11.40
CA LYS A 14 -8.82 50.62 11.20
C LYS A 14 -9.91 51.47 11.90
N GLY A 15 -9.85 52.79 11.73
CA GLY A 15 -10.85 53.72 12.29
C GLY A 15 -10.50 54.30 13.67
N ILE A 16 -9.49 53.76 14.37
CA ILE A 16 -9.01 54.30 15.64
C ILE A 16 -8.00 55.41 15.37
N LYS A 17 -8.33 56.67 15.70
CA LYS A 17 -7.42 57.82 15.53
C LYS A 17 -6.18 57.71 16.40
N SER A 18 -6.37 57.50 17.69
CA SER A 18 -5.29 57.23 18.64
C SER A 18 -5.87 56.50 19.84
N PHE A 19 -5.26 55.38 20.23
CA PHE A 19 -5.63 54.63 21.43
C PHE A 19 -4.40 53.91 21.98
N THR A 20 -4.22 53.94 23.29
CA THR A 20 -3.17 53.17 23.97
C THR A 20 -3.82 52.21 24.95
N PHE A 21 -3.65 50.92 24.68
CA PHE A 21 -4.03 49.83 25.55
C PHE A 21 -2.86 49.51 26.48
N GLU A 22 -2.93 49.93 27.74
CA GLU A 22 -1.88 49.71 28.73
C GLU A 22 -2.32 48.66 29.77
N VAL A 23 -1.57 47.56 29.87
CA VAL A 23 -1.91 46.42 30.73
C VAL A 23 -0.76 45.91 31.59
N ASN A 24 0.46 46.38 31.35
CA ASN A 24 1.64 46.13 32.18
C ASN A 24 1.85 44.63 32.49
N GLY A 25 1.64 43.77 31.50
CA GLY A 25 1.87 42.33 31.58
C GLY A 25 0.79 41.55 32.32
N LYS A 26 -0.29 42.22 32.74
CA LYS A 26 -1.43 41.60 33.44
C LYS A 26 -2.50 41.13 32.47
N ASN A 27 -3.37 40.26 32.98
CA ASN A 27 -4.61 39.94 32.29
C ASN A 27 -5.50 41.19 32.20
N ALA A 28 -6.32 41.26 31.16
CA ALA A 28 -7.16 42.42 30.94
C ALA A 28 -8.49 42.05 30.29
N THR A 29 -9.51 42.82 30.60
CA THR A 29 -10.81 42.79 29.92
C THR A 29 -11.03 44.11 29.20
N VAL A 30 -11.29 44.03 27.90
CA VAL A 30 -11.69 45.15 27.04
C VAL A 30 -13.18 45.05 26.77
N ARG A 31 -13.96 46.02 27.26
CA ARG A 31 -15.41 46.08 27.08
C ARG A 31 -15.80 47.15 26.07
N GLY A 32 -16.86 46.88 25.32
CA GLY A 32 -17.48 47.88 24.44
C GLY A 32 -18.55 47.29 23.53
N ILE A 33 -19.40 48.12 22.94
CA ILE A 33 -20.40 47.72 21.94
C ILE A 33 -19.76 47.09 20.69
N ASN A 34 -20.54 46.37 19.88
CA ASN A 34 -20.06 45.90 18.58
C ASN A 34 -19.66 47.09 17.69
N GLY A 35 -18.55 46.95 16.97
CA GLY A 35 -18.01 48.01 16.11
C GLY A 35 -17.18 49.10 16.80
N CYS A 36 -16.99 49.09 18.13
CA CYS A 36 -16.18 50.12 18.82
C CYS A 36 -14.65 49.91 18.74
N GLY A 37 -14.17 48.91 18.00
CA GLY A 37 -12.73 48.67 17.80
C GLY A 37 -12.09 47.60 18.70
N LYS A 38 -12.86 46.71 19.32
CA LYS A 38 -12.32 45.59 20.14
C LYS A 38 -11.42 44.66 19.31
N THR A 39 -11.97 44.10 18.22
CA THR A 39 -11.23 43.24 17.28
C THR A 39 -10.07 44.00 16.62
N THR A 40 -10.18 45.34 16.46
CA THR A 40 -9.09 46.17 15.95
C THR A 40 -7.83 46.11 16.82
N LEU A 41 -7.96 45.91 18.14
CA LEU A 41 -6.79 45.69 19.01
C LEU A 41 -6.07 44.38 18.68
N MET A 42 -6.82 43.30 18.50
CA MET A 42 -6.27 42.00 18.09
C MET A 42 -5.67 42.09 16.69
N ASP A 43 -6.34 42.74 15.74
CA ASP A 43 -5.82 42.97 14.39
C ASP A 43 -4.53 43.78 14.40
N GLY A 44 -4.44 44.81 15.25
CA GLY A 44 -3.24 45.60 15.42
C GLY A 44 -2.07 44.75 15.91
N TRP A 45 -2.30 43.90 16.90
CA TRP A 45 -1.32 42.96 17.42
C TRP A 45 -0.84 41.96 16.36
N MET A 46 -1.76 41.31 15.65
CA MET A 46 -1.45 40.36 14.58
C MET A 46 -0.75 41.03 13.39
N TRP A 47 -1.14 42.26 13.05
CA TRP A 47 -0.55 42.99 11.94
C TRP A 47 0.86 43.48 12.26
N LEU A 48 1.09 43.91 13.51
CA LEU A 48 2.41 44.26 14.00
C LEU A 48 3.36 43.08 13.80
N LEU A 49 3.01 41.91 14.30
CA LEU A 49 3.86 40.72 14.23
C LEU A 49 3.98 40.17 12.80
N PHE A 50 2.86 39.80 12.18
CA PHE A 50 2.87 38.97 10.96
C PHE A 50 2.33 39.68 9.72
N GLY A 51 1.82 40.90 9.86
CA GLY A 51 1.21 41.65 8.75
C GLY A 51 -0.14 41.09 8.31
N LYS A 52 -0.84 40.39 9.20
CA LYS A 52 -2.16 39.82 8.96
C LYS A 52 -3.15 40.31 10.02
N ASP A 53 -4.44 40.28 9.74
CA ASP A 53 -5.48 40.50 10.75
C ASP A 53 -5.70 39.25 11.64
N SER A 54 -6.66 39.34 12.56
CA SER A 54 -7.04 38.24 13.47
C SER A 54 -7.59 37.00 12.75
N ASP A 55 -8.12 37.16 11.53
CA ASP A 55 -8.56 36.06 10.65
C ASP A 55 -7.42 35.47 9.81
N GLY A 56 -6.21 36.06 9.86
CA GLY A 56 -5.04 35.61 9.11
C GLY A 56 -4.95 36.15 7.67
N ARG A 57 -5.75 37.16 7.31
CA ARG A 57 -5.75 37.81 5.99
C ARG A 57 -4.67 38.87 5.93
N ALA A 58 -3.91 38.92 4.84
CA ALA A 58 -2.91 39.97 4.62
C ALA A 58 -3.51 41.23 3.96
N ASP A 59 -4.70 41.08 3.37
CA ASP A 59 -5.39 42.04 2.52
C ASP A 59 -6.64 42.59 3.17
N PHE A 60 -6.48 43.17 4.36
CA PHE A 60 -7.55 43.81 5.08
C PHE A 60 -7.44 45.34 5.01
N SER A 61 -8.57 46.03 5.18
CA SER A 61 -8.65 47.49 5.19
C SER A 61 -7.98 48.06 6.45
N LEU A 62 -6.68 48.34 6.34
CA LEU A 62 -5.87 48.90 7.43
C LEU A 62 -6.09 50.40 7.63
N LYS A 63 -6.27 51.13 6.53
CA LYS A 63 -6.41 52.59 6.56
C LYS A 63 -7.73 53.01 7.19
N THR A 64 -7.70 54.15 7.87
CA THR A 64 -8.91 54.80 8.36
C THR A 64 -9.71 55.37 7.20
N LEU A 65 -11.01 55.11 7.21
CA LEU A 65 -11.97 55.61 6.24
C LEU A 65 -12.69 56.84 6.80
N ASP A 66 -13.14 57.73 5.92
CA ASP A 66 -14.04 58.83 6.25
C ASP A 66 -15.51 58.37 6.31
N ASP A 67 -16.43 59.31 6.61
CA ASP A 67 -17.87 59.05 6.72
C ASP A 67 -18.50 58.60 5.38
N GLN A 68 -17.78 58.72 4.26
CA GLN A 68 -18.19 58.26 2.93
C GLN A 68 -17.52 56.94 2.53
N GLY A 69 -16.73 56.34 3.42
CA GLY A 69 -16.00 55.09 3.18
C GLY A 69 -14.73 55.26 2.34
N GLN A 70 -14.23 56.48 2.14
CA GLN A 70 -13.00 56.75 1.39
C GLN A 70 -11.78 56.79 2.32
N GLU A 71 -10.63 56.33 1.84
CA GLU A 71 -9.40 56.33 2.62
C GLU A 71 -8.92 57.75 2.93
N LEU A 72 -8.62 58.03 4.20
CA LEU A 72 -7.96 59.28 4.58
C LEU A 72 -6.49 59.25 4.13
N HIS A 73 -6.12 60.21 3.27
CA HIS A 73 -4.76 60.38 2.75
C HIS A 73 -3.85 61.19 3.70
N ASN A 74 -2.53 61.03 3.53
CA ASN A 74 -1.48 61.71 4.31
C ASN A 74 -1.50 61.41 5.82
N LEU A 75 -2.01 60.24 6.21
CA LEU A 75 -1.91 59.73 7.57
C LEU A 75 -0.88 58.61 7.65
N ASP A 76 -0.08 58.64 8.71
CA ASP A 76 0.71 57.49 9.13
C ASP A 76 -0.19 56.59 9.97
N HIS A 77 -0.24 55.31 9.61
CA HIS A 77 -0.97 54.28 10.33
C HIS A 77 0.04 53.45 11.10
N SER A 78 0.06 53.56 12.43
CA SER A 78 1.10 52.96 13.25
C SER A 78 0.52 52.02 14.30
N VAL A 79 1.27 50.95 14.55
CA VAL A 79 1.05 50.07 15.70
C VAL A 79 2.38 49.91 16.41
N GLU A 80 2.38 50.16 17.72
CA GLU A 80 3.54 50.01 18.59
C GLU A 80 3.17 49.12 19.78
N ALA A 81 3.92 48.06 20.03
CA ALA A 81 3.78 47.22 21.21
C ALA A 81 5.03 47.24 22.07
N LYS A 82 4.85 47.37 23.38
CA LYS A 82 5.90 47.12 24.36
C LYS A 82 5.65 45.74 24.94
N ILE A 83 6.62 44.85 24.81
CA ILE A 83 6.54 43.47 25.29
C ILE A 83 7.65 43.18 26.29
N GLU A 84 7.41 42.15 27.10
CA GLU A 84 8.32 41.62 28.08
C GLU A 84 8.54 40.14 27.82
N LEU A 85 9.80 39.73 27.78
CA LEU A 85 10.24 38.38 27.44
C LEU A 85 10.95 37.75 28.64
N THR A 86 10.35 36.71 29.20
CA THR A 86 10.98 35.89 30.23
C THR A 86 11.58 34.66 29.55
N VAL A 87 12.89 34.60 29.43
CA VAL A 87 13.61 33.45 28.85
C VAL A 87 14.22 32.58 29.94
N PRO A 88 14.34 31.26 29.73
CA PRO A 88 15.03 30.39 30.68
C PRO A 88 16.46 30.90 30.95
N ASN A 89 16.85 30.94 32.23
CA ASN A 89 18.17 31.39 32.71
C ASN A 89 18.44 32.91 32.66
N ALA A 90 17.47 33.76 32.30
CA ALA A 90 17.60 35.20 32.50
C ALA A 90 17.23 35.60 33.94
N LEU A 91 18.05 36.47 34.56
CA LEU A 91 17.81 36.99 35.91
C LEU A 91 16.67 38.02 35.96
N VAL A 92 16.41 38.71 34.84
CA VAL A 92 15.34 39.70 34.69
C VAL A 92 14.70 39.58 33.32
N PRO A 93 13.41 39.89 33.18
CA PRO A 93 12.73 39.91 31.88
C PRO A 93 13.34 40.96 30.93
N VAL A 94 13.42 40.61 29.66
CA VAL A 94 13.92 41.50 28.60
C VAL A 94 12.74 42.31 28.05
N LYS A 95 12.86 43.64 28.07
CA LYS A 95 11.86 44.54 27.48
C LYS A 95 12.22 44.84 26.03
N MET A 96 11.22 44.83 25.16
CA MET A 96 11.37 45.10 23.74
C MET A 96 10.21 45.97 23.25
N THR A 97 10.50 46.93 22.38
CA THR A 97 9.50 47.75 21.69
C THR A 97 9.45 47.39 20.22
N LEU A 98 8.29 46.94 19.76
CA LEU A 98 8.01 46.59 18.38
C LEU A 98 7.16 47.70 17.76
N LYS A 99 7.57 48.28 16.63
CA LYS A 99 6.78 49.29 15.93
C LYS A 99 6.73 49.04 14.44
N LYS A 100 5.54 49.20 13.86
CA LYS A 100 5.30 49.13 12.42
C LYS A 100 4.48 50.34 11.99
N VAL A 101 4.94 51.02 10.94
CA VAL A 101 4.30 52.23 10.40
C VAL A 101 3.99 52.00 8.93
N PHE A 102 2.71 52.00 8.58
CA PHE A 102 2.22 51.97 7.20
C PHE A 102 1.87 53.37 6.76
N LYS A 103 2.45 53.82 5.66
CA LYS A 103 2.22 55.18 5.17
C LYS A 103 2.24 55.24 3.66
N GLU A 104 1.72 56.35 3.16
CA GLU A 104 1.68 56.64 1.74
C GLU A 104 3.04 57.09 1.23
N LYS A 105 3.44 56.54 0.08
CA LYS A 105 4.67 56.91 -0.59
C LYS A 105 4.36 57.93 -1.68
N TRP A 106 4.67 59.19 -1.39
CA TRP A 106 4.55 60.30 -2.33
C TRP A 106 5.90 60.58 -2.98
N THR A 107 6.01 60.48 -4.30
CA THR A 107 7.26 60.75 -5.03
C THR A 107 7.12 61.89 -6.02
N LYS A 108 8.18 62.68 -6.16
CA LYS A 108 8.23 63.82 -7.09
C LYS A 108 8.94 63.41 -8.36
N LYS A 109 8.21 63.34 -9.49
CA LYS A 109 8.81 63.10 -10.81
C LYS A 109 9.68 64.31 -11.21
N ARG A 110 10.77 64.07 -11.92
CA ARG A 110 11.70 65.13 -12.38
C ARG A 110 10.92 66.13 -13.25
N GLY A 111 10.85 67.39 -12.81
CA GLY A 111 10.12 68.47 -13.49
C GLY A 111 8.69 68.72 -13.01
N ALA A 112 8.11 67.90 -12.13
CA ALA A 112 6.77 68.11 -11.59
C ALA A 112 6.77 69.08 -10.39
N ALA A 113 5.72 69.91 -10.26
CA ALA A 113 5.59 70.85 -9.16
C ALA A 113 5.09 70.20 -7.85
N ARG A 114 4.29 69.13 -7.94
CA ARG A 114 3.68 68.41 -6.81
C ARG A 114 4.15 66.95 -6.76
N ALA A 115 4.18 66.37 -5.56
CA ALA A 115 4.41 64.93 -5.39
C ALA A 115 3.14 64.16 -5.75
N GLU A 116 3.30 63.00 -6.40
CA GLU A 116 2.20 62.10 -6.75
C GLU A 116 2.24 60.89 -5.82
N PHE A 117 1.05 60.38 -5.46
CA PHE A 117 0.92 59.13 -4.72
C PHE A 117 1.40 57.98 -5.60
N THR A 118 2.38 57.21 -5.11
CA THR A 118 3.07 56.15 -5.88
C THR A 118 3.00 54.78 -5.21
N GLY A 119 2.10 54.62 -4.24
CA GLY A 119 1.88 53.39 -3.51
C GLY A 119 2.09 53.56 -2.00
N HIS A 120 2.28 52.46 -1.31
CA HIS A 120 2.49 52.43 0.13
C HIS A 120 3.87 51.91 0.48
N GLU A 121 4.35 52.29 1.65
CA GLU A 121 5.52 51.66 2.25
C GLU A 121 5.24 51.34 3.71
N THR A 122 5.93 50.31 4.21
CA THR A 122 5.87 49.92 5.61
C THR A 122 7.27 50.02 6.21
N GLN A 123 7.36 50.72 7.33
CA GLN A 123 8.59 50.89 8.10
C GLN A 123 8.50 50.04 9.36
N TYR A 124 9.60 49.37 9.70
CA TYR A 124 9.71 48.42 10.81
C TYR A 124 10.77 48.91 11.79
N PHE A 125 10.49 48.85 13.09
CA PHE A 125 11.43 49.26 14.12
C PHE A 125 11.40 48.31 15.33
N ILE A 126 12.58 47.92 15.81
CA ILE A 126 12.74 47.24 17.10
C ILE A 126 13.60 48.13 17.98
N ASP A 127 13.08 48.50 19.16
CA ASP A 127 13.73 49.42 20.12
C ASP A 127 14.16 50.75 19.46
N GLY A 128 13.35 51.24 18.51
CA GLY A 128 13.60 52.45 17.74
C GLY A 128 14.59 52.29 16.58
N VAL A 129 15.21 51.13 16.40
CA VAL A 129 16.15 50.86 15.29
C VAL A 129 15.38 50.45 14.03
N PRO A 130 15.52 51.18 12.90
CA PRO A 130 14.83 50.85 11.65
C PRO A 130 15.38 49.57 11.03
N LEU A 131 14.49 48.72 10.52
CA LEU A 131 14.80 47.42 9.94
C LEU A 131 14.22 47.26 8.54
N ARG A 132 14.86 46.42 7.72
CA ARG A 132 14.24 45.92 6.48
C ARG A 132 13.23 44.83 6.82
N GLU A 133 12.19 44.66 5.98
CA GLU A 133 11.15 43.64 6.20
C GLU A 133 11.71 42.22 6.41
N LYS A 134 12.76 41.85 5.67
CA LYS A 134 13.41 40.53 5.83
C LYS A 134 14.06 40.36 7.21
N GLU A 135 14.69 41.41 7.72
CA GLU A 135 15.33 41.41 9.05
C GLU A 135 14.27 41.36 10.16
N TRP A 136 13.18 42.10 9.99
CA TRP A 136 12.00 42.04 10.87
C TRP A 136 11.45 40.62 10.99
N LYS A 137 11.13 40.00 9.84
CA LYS A 137 10.61 38.62 9.80
C LYS A 137 11.58 37.63 10.43
N TYR A 138 12.88 37.78 10.17
CA TYR A 138 13.90 36.94 10.78
C TYR A 138 13.93 37.09 12.31
N LYS A 139 13.98 38.32 12.83
CA LYS A 139 13.98 38.60 14.29
C LYS A 139 12.73 38.06 14.98
N LEU A 140 11.56 38.16 14.36
CA LEU A 140 10.34 37.56 14.91
C LEU A 140 10.38 36.04 14.87
N SER A 141 10.81 35.42 13.76
CA SER A 141 10.90 33.96 13.68
C SER A 141 11.88 33.35 14.69
N THR A 142 12.93 34.10 15.08
CA THR A 142 13.83 33.68 16.17
C THR A 142 13.21 33.76 17.56
N LEU A 143 12.12 34.53 17.71
CA LEU A 143 11.37 34.66 18.95
C LEU A 143 10.26 33.60 18.99
N ILE A 144 9.42 33.56 17.95
CA ILE A 144 8.40 32.54 17.72
C ILE A 144 7.99 32.58 16.25
N ASP A 145 7.92 31.42 15.59
CA ASP A 145 7.40 31.34 14.22
C ASP A 145 5.88 31.51 14.19
N GLU A 146 5.35 31.94 13.03
CA GLU A 146 3.93 32.29 12.88
C GLU A 146 2.98 31.11 13.14
N ASP A 147 3.34 29.90 12.72
CA ASP A 147 2.46 28.74 12.85
C ASP A 147 2.41 28.26 14.30
N THR A 148 3.56 28.20 14.99
CA THR A 148 3.61 27.96 16.44
C THR A 148 2.87 29.05 17.19
N PHE A 149 3.03 30.33 16.83
CA PHE A 149 2.30 31.42 17.47
C PHE A 149 0.78 31.19 17.40
N LYS A 150 0.24 30.89 16.22
CA LYS A 150 -1.20 30.63 16.06
C LYS A 150 -1.68 29.42 16.86
N LEU A 151 -0.89 28.35 16.91
CA LEU A 151 -1.18 27.16 17.73
C LEU A 151 -1.28 27.50 19.22
N LEU A 152 -0.52 28.50 19.68
CA LEU A 152 -0.43 28.90 21.08
C LEU A 152 -1.32 30.09 21.46
N THR A 153 -1.92 30.81 20.50
CA THR A 153 -2.70 32.03 20.81
C THR A 153 -4.09 32.08 20.21
N ASN A 154 -4.47 31.22 19.26
CA ASN A 154 -5.80 31.23 18.65
C ASN A 154 -6.58 29.95 19.02
N PRO A 155 -7.62 30.04 19.88
CA PRO A 155 -8.41 28.89 20.31
C PRO A 155 -9.08 28.09 19.17
N THR A 156 -9.32 28.73 18.02
CA THR A 156 -9.99 28.10 16.88
C THR A 156 -9.03 27.49 15.86
N TYR A 157 -7.74 27.88 15.89
CA TYR A 157 -6.79 27.54 14.83
C TYR A 157 -6.49 26.03 14.76
N PHE A 158 -6.19 25.39 15.90
CA PHE A 158 -5.81 23.98 15.92
C PHE A 158 -6.89 23.08 15.30
N ASN A 159 -8.15 23.31 15.65
CA ASN A 159 -9.26 22.51 15.16
C ASN A 159 -9.66 22.83 13.71
N GLY A 160 -9.21 23.96 13.15
CA GLY A 160 -9.33 24.28 11.73
C GLY A 160 -8.30 23.58 10.84
N LEU A 161 -7.25 23.00 11.42
CA LEU A 161 -6.26 22.23 10.65
C LEU A 161 -6.85 20.93 10.10
N HIS A 162 -6.32 20.47 8.97
CA HIS A 162 -6.66 19.16 8.42
C HIS A 162 -6.33 18.06 9.45
N TRP A 163 -7.22 17.05 9.59
CA TRP A 163 -7.15 16.07 10.67
C TRP A 163 -5.83 15.30 10.75
N GLN A 164 -5.17 15.05 9.62
CA GLN A 164 -3.83 14.42 9.59
C GLN A 164 -2.77 15.31 10.24
N LYS A 165 -2.84 16.63 10.03
CA LYS A 165 -1.90 17.57 10.65
C LYS A 165 -2.14 17.67 12.15
N ARG A 166 -3.41 17.65 12.58
CA ARG A 166 -3.77 17.56 14.01
C ARG A 166 -3.18 16.30 14.63
N ARG A 167 -3.38 15.14 13.99
CA ARG A 167 -2.84 13.84 14.42
C ARG A 167 -1.32 13.87 14.57
N GLU A 168 -0.62 14.40 13.57
CA GLU A 168 0.84 14.53 13.59
C GLU A 168 1.31 15.34 14.81
N ILE A 169 0.70 16.50 15.06
CA ILE A 169 1.06 17.36 16.20
C ILE A 169 0.76 16.64 17.54
N LEU A 170 -0.40 16.01 17.69
CA LEU A 170 -0.75 15.29 18.92
C LEU A 170 0.21 14.14 19.22
N LEU A 171 0.63 13.39 18.18
CA LEU A 171 1.61 12.32 18.33
C LEU A 171 3.00 12.86 18.70
N GLN A 172 3.41 14.02 18.18
CA GLN A 172 4.65 14.68 18.59
C GLN A 172 4.58 15.12 20.06
N VAL A 173 3.44 15.66 20.50
CA VAL A 173 3.22 16.15 21.87
C VAL A 173 3.20 15.00 22.89
N CYS A 174 2.51 13.90 22.56
CA CYS A 174 2.25 12.83 23.52
C CYS A 174 3.26 11.67 23.42
N GLY A 175 3.96 11.54 22.29
CA GLY A 175 4.87 10.43 21.97
C GLY A 175 4.13 9.11 21.73
N ASP A 176 4.84 8.13 21.18
CA ASP A 176 4.27 6.80 20.85
C ASP A 176 4.18 5.87 22.10
N VAL A 177 3.46 4.76 21.96
CA VAL A 177 3.39 3.67 22.95
C VAL A 177 4.26 2.52 22.46
N SER A 178 5.18 2.04 23.30
CA SER A 178 6.05 0.93 22.92
C SER A 178 5.28 -0.38 22.90
N ASP A 179 5.66 -1.32 22.02
CA ASP A 179 5.01 -2.63 21.95
C ASP A 179 5.08 -3.37 23.30
N GLN A 180 6.13 -3.15 24.10
CA GLN A 180 6.27 -3.70 25.44
C GLN A 180 5.21 -3.17 26.41
N ASP A 181 4.91 -1.88 26.37
CA ASP A 181 3.86 -1.27 27.21
C ASP A 181 2.47 -1.82 26.82
N VAL A 182 2.24 -2.04 25.52
CA VAL A 182 1.00 -2.66 25.03
C VAL A 182 0.84 -4.08 25.56
N ILE A 183 1.89 -4.90 25.46
CA ILE A 183 1.87 -6.29 25.95
C ILE A 183 1.70 -6.34 27.47
N ALA A 184 2.33 -5.43 28.20
CA ALA A 184 2.21 -5.36 29.66
C ALA A 184 0.80 -4.96 30.12
N SER A 185 0.03 -4.24 29.28
CA SER A 185 -1.32 -3.77 29.62
C SER A 185 -2.40 -4.85 29.60
N ASP A 186 -2.19 -5.97 28.92
CA ASP A 186 -3.19 -7.03 28.75
C ASP A 186 -2.56 -8.42 28.87
N GLU A 187 -2.99 -9.19 29.87
CA GLU A 187 -2.45 -10.51 30.17
C GLU A 187 -2.56 -11.50 29.01
N HIS A 188 -3.58 -11.36 28.15
CA HIS A 188 -3.73 -12.23 26.98
C HIS A 188 -2.62 -12.02 25.95
N LEU A 189 -1.98 -10.83 25.91
CA LEU A 189 -0.93 -10.50 24.96
C LEU A 189 0.46 -11.02 25.39
N LYS A 190 0.61 -11.57 26.61
CA LYS A 190 1.90 -12.09 27.11
C LYS A 190 2.51 -13.16 26.20
N ALA A 191 1.69 -13.97 25.54
CA ALA A 191 2.14 -15.02 24.63
C ALA A 191 2.54 -14.49 23.23
N LEU A 192 2.15 -13.26 22.88
CA LEU A 192 2.33 -12.73 21.53
C LEU A 192 3.81 -12.59 21.10
N PRO A 193 4.75 -12.12 21.95
CA PRO A 193 6.17 -12.05 21.56
C PRO A 193 6.76 -13.40 21.15
N GLU A 194 6.42 -14.46 21.87
CA GLU A 194 6.87 -15.81 21.57
C GLU A 194 6.28 -16.33 20.25
N ILE A 195 5.00 -16.03 20.00
CA ILE A 195 4.30 -16.34 18.74
C ILE A 195 4.96 -15.63 17.55
N LEU A 196 5.25 -14.32 17.68
CA LEU A 196 5.86 -13.52 16.63
C LEU A 196 7.30 -13.96 16.32
N GLY A 197 8.09 -14.24 17.37
CA GLY A 197 9.51 -14.52 17.25
C GLY A 197 10.28 -13.31 16.69
N ALA A 198 11.01 -13.51 15.60
CA ALA A 198 11.75 -12.43 14.92
C ALA A 198 10.92 -11.66 13.87
N ARG A 199 9.66 -12.03 13.65
CA ARG A 199 8.79 -11.43 12.63
C ARG A 199 8.08 -10.20 13.18
N SER A 200 7.83 -9.21 12.31
CA SER A 200 6.89 -8.15 12.60
C SER A 200 5.45 -8.69 12.64
N LEU A 201 4.54 -7.95 13.29
CA LEU A 201 3.12 -8.31 13.40
C LEU A 201 2.46 -8.49 12.01
N GLU A 202 2.81 -7.65 11.05
CA GLU A 202 2.29 -7.70 9.68
C GLU A 202 2.85 -8.91 8.88
N GLU A 203 4.13 -9.24 9.05
CA GLU A 203 4.72 -10.44 8.44
C GLU A 203 4.11 -11.72 9.04
N HIS A 204 3.94 -11.76 10.36
CA HIS A 204 3.33 -12.90 11.02
C HIS A 204 1.86 -13.08 10.60
N ARG A 205 1.09 -11.99 10.49
CA ARG A 205 -0.27 -12.00 9.95
C ARG A 205 -0.34 -12.63 8.55
N LYS A 206 0.61 -12.31 7.66
CA LYS A 206 0.67 -12.91 6.31
C LYS A 206 0.95 -14.42 6.37
N VAL A 207 1.83 -14.87 7.27
CA VAL A 207 2.13 -16.30 7.45
C VAL A 207 0.90 -17.04 7.97
N VAL A 208 0.24 -16.52 9.00
CA VAL A 208 -0.97 -17.12 9.59
C VAL A 208 -2.09 -17.19 8.53
N ALA A 209 -2.30 -16.13 7.75
CA ALA A 209 -3.32 -16.12 6.69
C ALA A 209 -3.04 -17.18 5.61
N ALA A 210 -1.78 -17.33 5.17
CA ALA A 210 -1.39 -18.34 4.19
C ALA A 210 -1.61 -19.77 4.72
N GLN A 211 -1.18 -20.04 5.95
CA GLN A 211 -1.34 -21.36 6.59
C GLN A 211 -2.81 -21.69 6.85
N LYS A 212 -3.62 -20.73 7.32
CA LYS A 212 -5.07 -20.92 7.49
C LYS A 212 -5.73 -21.28 6.17
N LYS A 213 -5.36 -20.61 5.07
CA LYS A 213 -5.89 -20.92 3.74
C LYS A 213 -5.56 -22.34 3.32
N GLU A 214 -4.28 -22.73 3.39
CA GLU A 214 -3.82 -24.07 3.02
C GLU A 214 -4.52 -25.17 3.86
N ILE A 215 -4.59 -24.99 5.18
CA ILE A 215 -5.24 -25.93 6.09
C ILE A 215 -6.75 -26.01 5.82
N ASN A 216 -7.42 -24.87 5.60
CA ASN A 216 -8.86 -24.84 5.33
C ASN A 216 -9.20 -25.52 3.99
N ASP A 217 -8.39 -25.30 2.95
CA ASP A 217 -8.58 -25.97 1.66
C ASP A 217 -8.42 -27.49 1.84
N ARG A 218 -7.43 -27.94 2.61
CA ARG A 218 -7.24 -29.36 2.93
C ARG A 218 -8.38 -29.95 3.76
N LEU A 219 -8.87 -29.23 4.77
CA LEU A 219 -10.01 -29.65 5.60
C LEU A 219 -11.31 -29.81 4.79
N LYS A 220 -11.50 -29.02 3.72
CA LYS A 220 -12.66 -29.17 2.81
C LYS A 220 -12.55 -30.40 1.90
N GLU A 221 -11.33 -30.80 1.53
CA GLU A 221 -11.11 -31.96 0.66
C GLU A 221 -11.27 -33.31 1.38
N ILE A 222 -10.86 -33.39 2.64
CA ILE A 222 -10.80 -34.65 3.39
C ILE A 222 -12.18 -35.35 3.47
N PRO A 223 -13.29 -34.67 3.82
CA PRO A 223 -14.61 -35.31 3.90
C PRO A 223 -15.05 -35.96 2.59
N ALA A 224 -14.80 -35.30 1.44
CA ALA A 224 -15.15 -35.83 0.14
C ALA A 224 -14.35 -37.11 -0.19
N ARG A 225 -13.06 -37.15 0.16
CA ARG A 225 -12.21 -38.36 -0.01
C ARG A 225 -12.63 -39.50 0.92
N ILE A 226 -13.02 -39.19 2.15
CA ILE A 226 -13.55 -40.20 3.09
C ILE A 226 -14.84 -40.78 2.55
N ASP A 227 -15.79 -39.95 2.09
CA ASP A 227 -17.07 -40.40 1.52
C ASP A 227 -16.84 -41.27 0.26
N GLU A 228 -15.95 -40.86 -0.65
CA GLU A 228 -15.58 -41.65 -1.83
C GLU A 228 -15.04 -43.05 -1.45
N LEU A 229 -14.07 -43.11 -0.54
CA LEU A 229 -13.50 -44.38 -0.07
C LEU A 229 -14.55 -45.23 0.66
N THR A 230 -15.42 -44.61 1.46
CA THR A 230 -16.46 -45.30 2.21
C THR A 230 -17.48 -45.95 1.27
N ARG A 231 -17.89 -45.26 0.20
CA ARG A 231 -18.80 -45.81 -0.81
C ARG A 231 -18.19 -46.96 -1.62
N SER A 232 -16.86 -47.03 -1.71
CA SER A 232 -16.15 -48.12 -2.39
C SER A 232 -16.07 -49.41 -1.55
N LEU A 233 -16.37 -49.34 -0.25
CA LEU A 233 -16.36 -50.50 0.63
C LEU A 233 -17.60 -51.38 0.37
N THR A 234 -17.40 -52.69 0.35
CA THR A 234 -18.49 -53.68 0.24
C THR A 234 -18.74 -54.32 1.60
N ASP A 235 -20.02 -54.54 1.93
CA ASP A 235 -20.50 -55.01 3.24
C ASP A 235 -20.37 -56.53 3.45
N ALA A 236 -19.52 -57.19 2.65
CA ALA A 236 -19.43 -58.65 2.65
C ALA A 236 -18.57 -59.13 3.83
N THR A 237 -19.21 -59.75 4.81
CA THR A 237 -18.55 -60.49 5.89
C THR A 237 -17.98 -61.81 5.34
N LEU A 238 -16.80 -61.74 4.74
CA LEU A 238 -16.06 -62.87 4.19
C LEU A 238 -15.03 -63.39 5.21
N ASP A 239 -14.88 -64.71 5.29
CA ASP A 239 -13.91 -65.38 6.15
C ASP A 239 -12.64 -65.69 5.36
N ARG A 240 -11.60 -64.85 5.55
CA ARG A 240 -10.31 -64.97 4.84
C ARG A 240 -9.68 -66.36 5.03
N GLY A 241 -9.75 -66.94 6.23
CA GLY A 241 -9.13 -68.22 6.54
C GLY A 241 -9.76 -69.40 5.78
N LYS A 242 -11.07 -69.36 5.57
CA LYS A 242 -11.77 -70.36 4.74
C LYS A 242 -11.43 -70.22 3.26
N LEU A 243 -11.37 -69.00 2.73
CA LEU A 243 -11.05 -68.76 1.33
C LEU A 243 -9.61 -69.16 0.98
N GLU A 244 -8.64 -68.89 1.85
CA GLU A 244 -7.24 -69.31 1.66
C GLU A 244 -7.11 -70.84 1.66
N SER A 245 -7.85 -71.52 2.55
CA SER A 245 -7.89 -72.98 2.60
C SER A 245 -8.52 -73.59 1.34
N GLU A 246 -9.59 -72.98 0.84
CA GLU A 246 -10.28 -73.38 -0.40
C GLU A 246 -9.39 -73.17 -1.63
N ILE A 247 -8.67 -72.05 -1.72
CA ILE A 247 -7.68 -71.78 -2.78
C ILE A 247 -6.60 -72.86 -2.80
N ASN A 248 -6.05 -73.24 -1.64
CA ASN A 248 -5.01 -74.26 -1.55
C ASN A 248 -5.53 -75.64 -1.98
N LEU A 249 -6.73 -76.02 -1.55
CA LEU A 249 -7.36 -77.30 -1.90
C LEU A 249 -7.68 -77.39 -3.41
N LEU A 250 -8.27 -76.33 -3.99
CA LEU A 250 -8.60 -76.28 -5.42
C LEU A 250 -7.35 -76.29 -6.28
N THR A 251 -6.30 -75.57 -5.87
CA THR A 251 -5.01 -75.56 -6.58
C THR A 251 -4.40 -76.97 -6.64
N SER A 252 -4.35 -77.68 -5.51
CA SER A 252 -3.84 -79.05 -5.44
C SER A 252 -4.65 -80.06 -6.27
N ARG A 253 -5.98 -79.92 -6.31
CA ARG A 253 -6.87 -80.78 -7.12
C ARG A 253 -6.70 -80.55 -8.63
N ILE A 254 -6.52 -79.30 -9.06
CA ILE A 254 -6.26 -78.95 -10.46
C ILE A 254 -4.90 -79.49 -10.91
N GLU A 255 -3.88 -79.42 -10.05
CA GLU A 255 -2.55 -79.97 -10.32
C GLU A 255 -2.56 -81.50 -10.43
N GLY A 256 -3.29 -82.20 -9.54
CA GLY A 256 -3.46 -83.65 -9.60
C GLY A 256 -4.24 -84.16 -10.82
N ALA A 257 -5.28 -83.44 -11.24
CA ALA A 257 -6.10 -83.80 -12.41
C ALA A 257 -5.38 -83.62 -13.76
N ARG A 258 -4.28 -82.85 -13.78
CA ARG A 258 -3.49 -82.54 -14.99
C ARG A 258 -2.24 -83.41 -15.16
N ALA A 259 -2.00 -84.36 -14.26
CA ALA A 259 -0.89 -85.30 -14.33
C ALA A 259 -1.18 -86.40 -15.38
N ASP A 260 -1.02 -86.05 -16.66
CA ASP A 260 -1.09 -86.97 -17.80
C ASP A 260 0.32 -87.04 -18.44
N THR A 261 0.99 -88.19 -18.28
CA THR A 261 2.38 -88.41 -18.74
C THR A 261 2.53 -88.34 -20.25
N GLY A 262 1.45 -88.51 -21.03
CA GLY A 262 1.51 -88.34 -22.48
C GLY A 262 1.38 -86.88 -22.95
N LEU A 263 0.93 -85.97 -22.08
CA LEU A 263 0.83 -84.54 -22.36
C LEU A 263 2.19 -83.87 -22.16
N ALA A 264 3.01 -84.42 -21.26
CA ALA A 264 4.39 -84.01 -21.06
C ALA A 264 5.22 -84.15 -22.34
N ASP A 265 5.06 -85.26 -23.07
CA ASP A 265 5.78 -85.49 -24.33
C ASP A 265 5.31 -84.56 -25.47
N LEU A 266 4.00 -84.35 -25.63
CA LEU A 266 3.46 -83.40 -26.62
C LEU A 266 3.81 -81.94 -26.26
N ARG A 267 3.80 -81.58 -24.97
CA ARG A 267 4.26 -80.26 -24.51
C ARG A 267 5.76 -80.08 -24.70
N LYS A 268 6.55 -81.14 -24.54
CA LYS A 268 7.99 -81.12 -24.83
C LYS A 268 8.24 -80.88 -26.32
N GLN A 269 7.55 -81.62 -27.20
CA GLN A 269 7.62 -81.41 -28.65
C GLN A 269 7.14 -80.01 -29.06
N LEU A 270 6.05 -79.52 -28.45
CA LEU A 270 5.57 -78.16 -28.66
C LEU A 270 6.58 -77.12 -28.19
N ALA A 271 7.18 -77.31 -27.01
CA ALA A 271 8.17 -76.40 -26.46
C ALA A 271 9.45 -76.37 -27.30
N GLU A 272 9.89 -77.52 -27.82
CA GLU A 272 11.02 -77.62 -28.75
C GLU A 272 10.72 -76.91 -30.08
N ALA A 273 9.54 -77.12 -30.66
CA ALA A 273 9.11 -76.44 -31.89
C ALA A 273 8.91 -74.93 -31.68
N GLN A 274 8.36 -74.51 -30.54
CA GLN A 274 8.19 -73.10 -30.15
C GLN A 274 9.53 -72.43 -29.85
N ALA A 275 10.47 -73.14 -29.22
CA ALA A 275 11.83 -72.65 -29.01
C ALA A 275 12.53 -72.43 -30.35
N PHE A 276 12.39 -73.35 -31.31
CA PHE A 276 12.93 -73.18 -32.66
C PHE A 276 12.29 -72.01 -33.41
N VAL A 277 10.96 -71.87 -33.36
CA VAL A 277 10.24 -70.72 -33.93
C VAL A 277 10.71 -69.42 -33.28
N SER A 278 10.85 -69.39 -31.96
CA SER A 278 11.30 -68.22 -31.21
C SER A 278 12.75 -67.86 -31.54
N GLU A 279 13.64 -68.85 -31.67
CA GLU A 279 15.04 -68.67 -32.06
C GLU A 279 15.14 -68.11 -33.49
N LYS A 280 14.38 -68.69 -34.43
CA LYS A 280 14.33 -68.22 -35.82
C LYS A 280 13.68 -66.85 -35.97
N GLN A 281 12.62 -66.57 -35.22
CA GLN A 281 12.00 -65.22 -35.15
C GLN A 281 12.95 -64.22 -34.50
N ALA A 282 13.68 -64.60 -33.45
CA ALA A 282 14.70 -63.75 -32.85
C ALA A 282 15.84 -63.48 -33.84
N GLY A 283 16.30 -64.48 -34.59
CA GLY A 283 17.30 -64.34 -35.65
C GLY A 283 16.82 -63.47 -36.82
N GLN A 284 15.56 -63.62 -37.25
CA GLN A 284 14.96 -62.80 -38.30
C GLN A 284 14.74 -61.36 -37.82
N ALA A 285 14.28 -61.16 -36.58
CA ALA A 285 14.16 -59.84 -35.96
C ALA A 285 15.53 -59.18 -35.72
N GLN A 286 16.56 -59.96 -35.39
CA GLN A 286 17.94 -59.48 -35.31
C GLN A 286 18.46 -59.08 -36.68
N SER A 287 18.24 -59.90 -37.71
CA SER A 287 18.60 -59.59 -39.10
C SER A 287 17.88 -58.34 -39.61
N GLU A 288 16.60 -58.17 -39.25
CA GLU A 288 15.82 -56.97 -39.52
C GLU A 288 16.40 -55.74 -38.82
N ARG A 289 16.69 -55.85 -37.53
CA ARG A 289 17.33 -54.77 -36.76
C ARG A 289 18.70 -54.42 -37.32
N GLU A 290 19.50 -55.40 -37.71
CA GLU A 290 20.81 -55.20 -38.33
C GLU A 290 20.70 -54.54 -39.70
N ALA A 291 19.74 -54.98 -40.54
CA ALA A 291 19.45 -54.38 -41.85
C ALA A 291 18.94 -52.94 -41.72
N ARG A 292 18.17 -52.62 -40.67
CA ARG A 292 17.65 -51.28 -40.39
C ARG A 292 18.62 -50.41 -39.57
N ARG A 293 19.62 -50.99 -38.90
CA ARG A 293 20.49 -50.33 -37.90
C ARG A 293 21.07 -49.02 -38.38
N SER A 294 21.61 -48.98 -39.59
CA SER A 294 22.20 -47.76 -40.15
C SER A 294 21.14 -46.69 -40.42
N ILE A 295 19.96 -47.10 -40.89
CA ILE A 295 18.87 -46.17 -41.22
C ILE A 295 18.22 -45.64 -39.94
N ASP A 296 18.05 -46.48 -38.91
CA ASP A 296 17.56 -46.06 -37.60
C ASP A 296 18.54 -45.08 -36.95
N ALA A 297 19.84 -45.38 -36.96
CA ALA A 297 20.87 -44.47 -36.45
C ALA A 297 20.90 -43.12 -37.19
N ASP A 298 20.71 -43.11 -38.51
CA ASP A 298 20.59 -41.88 -39.30
C ASP A 298 19.29 -41.14 -38.97
N THR A 299 18.18 -41.86 -38.78
CA THR A 299 16.88 -41.28 -38.39
C THR A 299 16.97 -40.60 -37.04
N ASP A 300 17.59 -41.23 -36.05
CA ASP A 300 17.76 -40.68 -34.70
C ASP A 300 18.58 -39.38 -34.72
N LYS A 301 19.66 -39.34 -35.53
CA LYS A 301 20.46 -38.11 -35.74
C LYS A 301 19.64 -36.99 -36.35
N ILE A 302 18.88 -37.27 -37.41
CA ILE A 302 18.03 -36.28 -38.09
C ILE A 302 16.91 -35.80 -37.15
N GLN A 303 16.35 -36.69 -36.32
CA GLN A 303 15.36 -36.31 -35.30
C GLN A 303 15.96 -35.43 -34.21
N GLU A 304 17.19 -35.69 -33.78
CA GLU A 304 17.90 -34.85 -32.82
C GLU A 304 18.21 -33.46 -33.41
N GLU A 305 18.66 -33.38 -34.67
CA GLU A 305 18.79 -32.12 -35.42
C GLU A 305 17.46 -31.35 -35.44
N ARG A 306 16.36 -32.03 -35.75
CA ARG A 306 15.01 -31.43 -35.73
C ARG A 306 14.63 -30.87 -34.37
N ARG A 307 14.92 -31.61 -33.29
CA ARG A 307 14.64 -31.19 -31.90
C ARG A 307 15.45 -29.95 -31.54
N GLN A 308 16.72 -29.89 -31.93
CA GLN A 308 17.59 -28.73 -31.67
C GLN A 308 17.09 -27.48 -32.38
N VAL A 309 16.76 -27.58 -33.67
CA VAL A 309 16.23 -26.45 -34.44
C VAL A 309 14.86 -26.01 -33.90
N SER A 310 14.01 -26.96 -33.53
CA SER A 310 12.68 -26.66 -32.95
C SER A 310 12.78 -25.95 -31.59
N ARG A 311 13.76 -26.30 -30.74
CA ARG A 311 14.06 -25.56 -29.50
C ARG A 311 14.48 -24.12 -29.79
N ARG A 312 15.39 -23.92 -30.76
CA ARG A 312 15.84 -22.58 -31.19
C ARG A 312 14.67 -21.73 -31.69
N ILE A 313 13.73 -22.31 -32.44
CA ILE A 313 12.50 -21.62 -32.87
C ILE A 313 11.69 -21.18 -31.66
N SER A 314 11.42 -22.07 -30.70
CA SER A 314 10.62 -21.76 -29.51
C SER A 314 11.26 -20.67 -28.64
N ASP A 315 12.59 -20.70 -28.47
CA ASP A 315 13.33 -19.69 -27.72
C ASP A 315 13.27 -18.33 -28.41
N LEU A 316 13.46 -18.30 -29.73
CA LEU A 316 13.41 -17.09 -30.53
C LEU A 316 12.00 -16.49 -30.60
N GLU A 317 10.96 -17.31 -30.72
CA GLU A 317 9.55 -16.90 -30.64
C GLU A 317 9.24 -16.24 -29.29
N SER A 318 9.70 -16.85 -28.19
CA SER A 318 9.52 -16.31 -26.84
C SER A 318 10.23 -14.96 -26.66
N ASN A 319 11.44 -14.82 -27.21
CA ASN A 319 12.23 -13.59 -27.18
C ASN A 319 11.55 -12.46 -27.98
N LEU A 320 11.10 -12.77 -29.20
CA LEU A 320 10.38 -11.83 -30.07
C LEU A 320 9.08 -11.35 -29.41
N ALA A 321 8.29 -12.26 -28.83
CA ALA A 321 7.07 -11.89 -28.12
C ALA A 321 7.33 -10.97 -26.91
N ALA A 322 8.46 -11.15 -26.21
CA ALA A 322 8.85 -10.24 -25.12
C ALA A 322 9.23 -8.84 -25.63
N LYS A 323 9.93 -8.76 -26.77
CA LYS A 323 10.29 -7.50 -27.42
C LYS A 323 9.07 -6.76 -27.97
N ASP A 324 8.13 -7.46 -28.61
CA ASP A 324 6.86 -6.89 -29.06
C ASP A 324 6.08 -6.28 -27.90
N ARG A 325 5.97 -6.99 -26.77
CA ARG A 325 5.35 -6.44 -25.55
C ARG A 325 6.04 -5.16 -25.07
N ARG A 326 7.36 -5.10 -25.15
CA ARG A 326 8.13 -3.90 -24.76
C ARG A 326 7.88 -2.72 -25.70
N VAL A 327 7.77 -2.98 -27.01
CA VAL A 327 7.38 -1.96 -28.00
C VAL A 327 6.00 -1.38 -27.68
N ILE A 328 5.01 -2.22 -27.37
CA ILE A 328 3.66 -1.78 -26.98
C ILE A 328 3.72 -0.86 -25.73
N GLN A 329 4.48 -1.25 -24.70
CA GLN A 329 4.66 -0.44 -23.50
C GLN A 329 5.32 0.91 -23.80
N ASN A 330 6.30 0.93 -24.71
CA ASN A 330 6.97 2.16 -25.12
C ASN A 330 6.04 3.08 -25.91
N ASP A 331 5.14 2.55 -26.74
CA ASP A 331 4.14 3.33 -27.47
C ASP A 331 3.12 3.99 -26.51
N GLU A 332 2.70 3.27 -25.47
CA GLU A 332 1.88 3.84 -24.40
C GLU A 332 2.63 4.94 -23.63
N ARG A 333 3.90 4.71 -23.29
CA ARG A 333 4.75 5.71 -22.62
C ARG A 333 4.94 6.95 -23.49
N MET A 334 5.20 6.79 -24.78
CA MET A 334 5.29 7.87 -25.75
C MET A 334 3.98 8.68 -25.83
N THR A 335 2.84 7.99 -25.78
CA THR A 335 1.52 8.64 -25.76
C THR A 335 1.34 9.48 -24.50
N ARG A 336 1.73 8.98 -23.33
CA ARG A 336 1.73 9.75 -22.07
C ARG A 336 2.64 10.98 -22.13
N LEU A 337 3.89 10.81 -22.57
CA LEU A 337 4.84 11.92 -22.72
C LEU A 337 4.32 13.01 -23.67
N ARG A 338 3.64 12.65 -24.77
CA ARG A 338 2.99 13.62 -25.66
C ARG A 338 1.85 14.38 -24.97
N GLN A 339 1.09 13.72 -24.10
CA GLN A 339 0.03 14.37 -23.32
C GLN A 339 0.62 15.31 -22.27
N GLU A 340 1.67 14.88 -21.57
CA GLU A 340 2.42 15.71 -20.61
C GLU A 340 3.01 16.93 -21.30
N PHE A 341 3.65 16.76 -22.46
CA PHE A 341 4.18 17.87 -23.26
C PHE A 341 3.09 18.89 -23.60
N LYS A 342 1.93 18.44 -24.10
CA LYS A 342 0.80 19.33 -24.41
C LYS A 342 0.30 20.08 -23.19
N ARG A 343 0.20 19.40 -22.04
CA ARG A 343 -0.22 20.03 -20.78
C ARG A 343 0.78 21.06 -20.30
N GLU A 344 2.07 20.75 -20.35
CA GLU A 344 3.14 21.66 -19.94
C GLU A 344 3.21 22.88 -20.85
N GLN A 345 3.12 22.68 -22.17
CA GLN A 345 3.11 23.75 -23.16
C GLN A 345 1.87 24.64 -23.04
N ALA A 346 0.72 24.09 -22.62
CA ALA A 346 -0.51 24.85 -22.43
C ALA A 346 -0.53 25.68 -21.13
N LYS A 347 0.46 25.51 -20.24
CA LYS A 347 0.57 26.37 -19.05
C LYS A 347 0.90 27.80 -19.49
N SER A 348 0.17 28.76 -18.93
CA SER A 348 0.48 30.18 -19.04
C SER A 348 1.19 30.67 -17.77
N VAL A 349 1.93 31.78 -17.89
CA VAL A 349 2.51 32.47 -16.73
C VAL A 349 1.40 32.74 -15.71
N PRO A 350 1.50 32.24 -14.48
CA PRO A 350 0.47 32.45 -13.47
C PRO A 350 0.54 33.88 -12.93
N GLY A 351 -0.61 34.56 -12.93
CA GLY A 351 -0.76 35.94 -12.46
C GLY A 351 -0.59 36.97 -13.58
N GLY A 352 -1.54 37.90 -13.68
CA GLY A 352 -1.44 39.03 -14.61
C GLY A 352 -0.42 40.06 -14.15
N ALA A 353 -0.20 41.10 -14.96
CA ALA A 353 0.61 42.26 -14.57
C ALA A 353 0.01 43.06 -13.40
N GLN A 354 -1.06 42.57 -12.79
CA GLN A 354 -1.81 43.18 -11.70
C GLN A 354 -1.82 42.24 -10.50
N CYS A 355 -1.63 42.81 -9.33
CA CYS A 355 -1.71 42.10 -8.07
C CYS A 355 -3.12 41.47 -7.93
N PRO A 356 -3.25 40.15 -7.73
CA PRO A 356 -4.55 39.48 -7.62
C PRO A 356 -5.35 39.92 -6.38
N THR A 357 -4.68 40.57 -5.44
CA THR A 357 -5.23 41.02 -4.16
C THR A 357 -5.76 42.45 -4.21
N CYS A 358 -5.10 43.34 -4.95
CA CYS A 358 -5.45 44.77 -4.97
C CYS A 358 -5.60 45.39 -6.37
N GLY A 359 -5.39 44.61 -7.44
CA GLY A 359 -5.52 45.06 -8.84
C GLY A 359 -4.44 46.03 -9.32
N GLN A 360 -3.52 46.48 -8.45
CA GLN A 360 -2.45 47.39 -8.84
C GLN A 360 -1.41 46.72 -9.75
N PRO A 361 -0.87 47.44 -10.75
CA PRO A 361 0.17 46.90 -11.60
C PRO A 361 1.42 46.55 -10.77
N LEU A 362 1.86 45.29 -10.88
CA LEU A 362 3.07 44.81 -10.22
C LEU A 362 4.30 45.50 -10.83
N PRO A 363 5.39 45.72 -10.05
CA PRO A 363 6.62 46.29 -10.58
C PRO A 363 7.14 45.47 -11.77
N HIS A 364 7.51 46.14 -12.86
CA HIS A 364 7.93 45.50 -14.11
C HIS A 364 9.04 44.47 -13.89
N GLU A 365 10.04 44.79 -13.05
CA GLU A 365 11.13 43.87 -12.72
C GLU A 365 10.67 42.57 -12.02
N GLN A 366 9.59 42.61 -11.23
CA GLN A 366 9.07 41.43 -10.54
C GLN A 366 8.21 40.56 -11.48
N VAL A 367 7.43 41.19 -12.36
CA VAL A 367 6.69 40.49 -13.41
C VAL A 367 7.66 39.83 -14.39
N ASP A 368 8.72 40.53 -14.78
CA ASP A 368 9.78 40.01 -15.65
C ASP A 368 10.51 38.83 -15.00
N ALA A 369 10.89 38.95 -13.72
CA ALA A 369 11.59 37.88 -13.01
C ALA A 369 10.71 36.64 -12.81
N ALA A 370 9.41 36.81 -12.50
CA ALA A 370 8.47 35.70 -12.39
C ALA A 370 8.19 35.03 -13.75
N THR A 371 8.02 35.84 -14.79
CA THR A 371 7.86 35.36 -16.17
C THR A 371 9.10 34.60 -16.64
N ALA A 372 10.29 35.12 -16.36
CA ALA A 372 11.56 34.46 -16.68
C ALA A 372 11.69 33.12 -15.95
N ARG A 373 11.39 33.06 -14.64
CA ARG A 373 11.40 31.80 -13.87
C ARG A 373 10.38 30.79 -14.38
N PHE A 374 9.16 31.23 -14.73
CA PHE A 374 8.15 30.36 -15.30
C PHE A 374 8.62 29.79 -16.64
N HIS A 375 9.15 30.62 -17.54
CA HIS A 375 9.69 30.16 -18.82
C HIS A 375 10.90 29.23 -18.64
N GLU A 376 11.77 29.48 -17.66
CA GLU A 376 12.91 28.62 -17.35
C GLU A 376 12.46 27.25 -16.83
N GLN A 377 11.49 27.20 -15.91
CA GLN A 377 10.93 25.95 -15.40
C GLN A 377 10.18 25.18 -16.49
N GLN A 378 9.34 25.88 -17.27
CA GLN A 378 8.62 25.29 -18.38
C GLN A 378 9.58 24.75 -19.45
N ALA A 379 10.64 25.51 -19.79
CA ALA A 379 11.67 25.06 -20.72
C ALA A 379 12.42 23.83 -20.19
N THR A 380 12.75 23.80 -18.90
CA THR A 380 13.41 22.65 -18.26
C THR A 380 12.53 21.40 -18.31
N GLU A 381 11.25 21.53 -17.99
CA GLU A 381 10.32 20.41 -18.00
C GLU A 381 10.01 19.91 -19.42
N LEU A 382 9.82 20.81 -20.38
CA LEU A 382 9.69 20.45 -21.80
C LEU A 382 10.97 19.79 -22.34
N ALA A 383 12.15 20.22 -21.89
CA ALA A 383 13.42 19.59 -22.25
C ALA A 383 13.52 18.17 -21.68
N ARG A 384 13.13 17.95 -20.42
CA ARG A 384 13.06 16.62 -19.79
C ARG A 384 12.13 15.68 -20.56
N ILE A 385 10.89 16.11 -20.82
CA ILE A 385 9.90 15.31 -21.55
C ILE A 385 10.40 14.97 -22.96
N ASN A 386 11.04 15.92 -23.65
CA ASN A 386 11.65 15.67 -24.96
C ASN A 386 12.82 14.69 -24.90
N GLN A 387 13.67 14.77 -23.89
CA GLN A 387 14.79 13.85 -23.72
C GLN A 387 14.30 12.43 -23.46
N GLU A 388 13.31 12.26 -22.59
CA GLU A 388 12.67 10.97 -22.35
C GLU A 388 11.97 10.44 -23.60
N GLY A 389 11.27 11.30 -24.34
CA GLY A 389 10.65 10.93 -25.61
C GLY A 389 11.68 10.45 -26.64
N LYS A 390 12.83 11.13 -26.75
CA LYS A 390 13.93 10.69 -27.63
C LYS A 390 14.48 9.33 -27.21
N ALA A 391 14.71 9.11 -25.91
CA ALA A 391 15.19 7.83 -25.40
C ALA A 391 14.21 6.68 -25.68
N VAL A 392 12.91 6.89 -25.43
CA VAL A 392 11.87 5.89 -25.73
C VAL A 392 11.80 5.61 -27.23
N LYS A 393 11.92 6.64 -28.08
CA LYS A 393 11.92 6.47 -29.54
C LYS A 393 13.12 5.66 -30.02
N GLU A 394 14.30 5.91 -29.46
CA GLU A 394 15.53 5.18 -29.76
C GLU A 394 15.43 3.71 -29.32
N GLU A 395 14.96 3.45 -28.10
CA GLU A 395 14.70 2.11 -27.58
C GLU A 395 13.72 1.33 -28.47
N THR A 396 12.59 1.95 -28.83
CA THR A 396 11.61 1.34 -29.75
C THR A 396 12.20 1.08 -31.14
N GLY A 397 13.03 1.99 -31.65
CA GLY A 397 13.72 1.81 -32.93
C GLY A 397 14.65 0.59 -32.92
N ASN A 398 15.45 0.45 -31.86
CA ASN A 398 16.35 -0.69 -31.70
C ASN A 398 15.58 -2.01 -31.54
N LEU A 399 14.54 -2.03 -30.71
CA LEU A 399 13.69 -3.21 -30.53
C LEU A 399 13.03 -3.64 -31.84
N ASN A 400 12.50 -2.71 -32.63
CA ASN A 400 11.90 -3.02 -33.93
C ASN A 400 12.92 -3.59 -34.93
N GLN A 401 14.15 -3.08 -34.95
CA GLN A 401 15.22 -3.66 -35.77
C GLN A 401 15.57 -5.07 -35.34
N GLU A 402 15.62 -5.34 -34.03
CA GLU A 402 15.85 -6.67 -33.49
C GLU A 402 14.70 -7.63 -33.80
N ILE A 403 13.45 -7.16 -33.74
CA ILE A 403 12.26 -7.93 -34.11
C ILE A 403 12.33 -8.33 -35.60
N VAL A 404 12.67 -7.39 -36.49
CA VAL A 404 12.83 -7.68 -37.92
C VAL A 404 13.94 -8.70 -38.17
N LYS A 405 15.08 -8.58 -37.47
CA LYS A 405 16.18 -9.55 -37.57
C LYS A 405 15.77 -10.93 -37.08
N GLY A 406 15.15 -11.02 -35.90
CA GLY A 406 14.73 -12.28 -35.31
C GLY A 406 13.58 -12.95 -36.08
N THR A 407 12.66 -12.18 -36.66
CA THR A 407 11.60 -12.74 -37.54
C THR A 407 12.18 -13.30 -38.84
N THR A 408 13.23 -12.67 -39.39
CA THR A 408 13.96 -13.20 -40.55
C THR A 408 14.71 -14.49 -40.20
N GLU A 409 15.39 -14.53 -39.06
CA GLU A 409 16.06 -15.73 -38.57
C GLU A 409 15.07 -16.88 -38.32
N LEU A 410 13.92 -16.58 -37.72
CA LEU A 410 12.85 -17.54 -37.46
C LEU A 410 12.29 -18.14 -38.75
N ALA A 411 12.11 -17.33 -39.80
CA ALA A 411 11.72 -17.82 -41.12
C ALA A 411 12.79 -18.78 -41.71
N GLY A 412 14.08 -18.47 -41.50
CA GLY A 412 15.19 -19.36 -41.88
C GLY A 412 15.17 -20.69 -41.14
N LEU A 413 14.99 -20.67 -39.81
CA LEU A 413 14.90 -21.88 -38.99
C LEU A 413 13.69 -22.74 -39.35
N ARG A 414 12.54 -22.12 -39.68
CA ARG A 414 11.36 -22.86 -40.14
C ARG A 414 11.61 -23.58 -41.46
N LYS A 415 12.31 -22.94 -42.39
CA LYS A 415 12.75 -23.57 -43.63
C LYS A 415 13.73 -24.73 -43.38
N GLU A 416 14.64 -24.58 -42.41
CA GLU A 416 15.55 -25.65 -41.99
C GLU A 416 14.77 -26.86 -41.45
N VAL A 417 13.69 -26.66 -40.68
CA VAL A 417 12.80 -27.74 -40.24
C VAL A 417 12.12 -28.44 -41.43
N GLU A 418 11.63 -27.69 -42.42
CA GLU A 418 11.05 -28.29 -43.64
C GLU A 418 12.05 -29.17 -44.39
N GLU A 419 13.31 -28.73 -44.49
CA GLU A 419 14.40 -29.50 -45.11
C GLU A 419 14.73 -30.76 -44.30
N ILE A 420 14.74 -30.68 -42.97
CA ILE A 420 14.93 -31.82 -42.07
C ILE A 420 13.76 -32.82 -42.17
N ASP A 421 12.52 -32.34 -42.23
CA ASP A 421 11.33 -33.19 -42.38
C ASP A 421 11.34 -33.93 -43.74
N ALA A 422 11.84 -33.29 -44.79
CA ALA A 422 12.06 -33.96 -46.07
C ALA A 422 13.14 -35.07 -45.97
N LYS A 423 14.19 -34.89 -45.17
CA LYS A 423 15.19 -35.93 -44.90
C LYS A 423 14.60 -37.10 -44.10
N LEU A 424 13.75 -36.83 -43.11
CA LEU A 424 13.04 -37.87 -42.35
C LEU A 424 12.15 -38.71 -43.26
N LYS A 425 11.38 -38.07 -44.14
CA LYS A 425 10.53 -38.77 -45.12
C LYS A 425 11.36 -39.70 -46.03
N LYS A 426 12.52 -39.25 -46.51
CA LYS A 426 13.43 -40.10 -47.30
C LYS A 426 14.01 -41.26 -46.49
N ALA A 427 14.28 -41.07 -45.20
CA ALA A 427 14.72 -42.15 -44.32
C ALA A 427 13.61 -43.20 -44.14
N ASP A 428 12.35 -42.78 -43.97
CA ASP A 428 11.19 -43.67 -43.88
C ASP A 428 10.95 -44.46 -45.18
N GLU A 429 11.08 -43.81 -46.34
CA GLU A 429 11.01 -44.48 -47.66
C GLU A 429 12.11 -45.54 -47.82
N ARG A 430 13.33 -45.27 -47.35
CA ARG A 430 14.43 -46.25 -47.33
C ARG A 430 14.13 -47.42 -46.38
N LYS A 431 13.51 -47.16 -45.21
CA LYS A 431 13.07 -48.23 -44.29
C LYS A 431 12.00 -49.12 -44.90
N ALA A 432 11.07 -48.55 -45.68
CA ALA A 432 9.99 -49.28 -46.34
C ALA A 432 10.50 -50.20 -47.48
N THR A 433 11.69 -49.95 -48.00
CA THR A 433 12.28 -50.73 -49.12
C THR A 433 13.07 -51.96 -48.63
N ILE A 434 13.32 -52.09 -47.32
CA ILE A 434 13.99 -53.27 -46.75
C ILE A 434 13.02 -54.46 -46.79
N VAL A 435 13.29 -55.40 -47.70
CA VAL A 435 12.58 -56.68 -47.78
C VAL A 435 13.39 -57.73 -47.04
N ILE A 436 12.82 -58.30 -45.99
CA ILE A 436 13.42 -59.43 -45.28
C ILE A 436 12.97 -60.71 -45.99
N PRO A 437 13.89 -61.55 -46.47
CA PRO A 437 13.53 -62.83 -47.09
C PRO A 437 12.69 -63.68 -46.12
N GLU A 438 11.61 -64.26 -46.63
CA GLU A 438 10.76 -65.17 -45.85
C GLU A 438 11.56 -66.46 -45.55
N ASP A 439 11.83 -66.76 -44.28
CA ASP A 439 12.51 -68.00 -43.89
C ASP A 439 11.52 -69.18 -44.05
N THR A 440 11.69 -69.94 -45.12
CA THR A 440 10.86 -71.10 -45.46
C THR A 440 10.87 -72.17 -44.36
N ALA A 441 11.95 -72.27 -43.58
CA ALA A 441 12.03 -73.18 -42.43
C ALA A 441 11.22 -72.66 -41.22
N LEU A 442 11.16 -71.35 -41.02
CA LEU A 442 10.29 -70.74 -40.00
C LEU A 442 8.81 -71.01 -40.31
N LYS A 443 8.39 -70.80 -41.57
CA LYS A 443 7.01 -71.03 -42.02
C LYS A 443 6.59 -72.50 -41.89
N ALA A 444 7.50 -73.42 -42.22
CA ALA A 444 7.28 -74.86 -42.04
C ALA A 444 7.16 -75.24 -40.56
N MET A 445 8.01 -74.69 -39.68
CA MET A 445 7.92 -74.97 -38.24
C MET A 445 6.71 -74.31 -37.56
N GLN A 446 6.26 -73.15 -38.05
CA GLN A 446 5.00 -72.54 -37.58
C GLN A 446 3.79 -73.42 -37.90
N ALA A 447 3.73 -74.01 -39.10
CA ALA A 447 2.71 -74.99 -39.45
C ALA A 447 2.79 -76.26 -38.57
N GLU A 448 4.01 -76.67 -38.18
CA GLU A 448 4.23 -77.79 -37.26
C GLU A 448 3.79 -77.48 -35.81
N VAL A 449 4.04 -76.26 -35.34
CA VAL A 449 3.51 -75.76 -34.05
C VAL A 449 1.98 -75.78 -34.05
N GLU A 450 1.33 -75.31 -35.13
CA GLU A 450 -0.13 -75.38 -35.26
C GLU A 450 -0.65 -76.82 -35.26
N ARG A 451 0.08 -77.75 -35.89
CA ARG A 451 -0.26 -79.19 -35.91
C ARG A 451 -0.19 -79.80 -34.51
N ILE A 452 0.89 -79.58 -33.77
CA ILE A 452 1.08 -80.10 -32.40
C ILE A 452 0.08 -79.44 -31.44
N GLN A 453 -0.21 -78.14 -31.61
CA GLN A 453 -1.26 -77.45 -30.86
C GLN A 453 -2.64 -78.06 -31.11
N LYS A 454 -3.01 -78.37 -32.36
CA LYS A 454 -4.25 -79.12 -32.65
C LYS A 454 -4.28 -80.47 -31.95
N GLN A 455 -3.19 -81.22 -31.96
CA GLN A 455 -3.09 -82.52 -31.26
C GLN A 455 -3.22 -82.41 -29.73
N ILE A 456 -2.78 -81.29 -29.14
CA ILE A 456 -2.96 -80.99 -27.71
C ILE A 456 -4.40 -80.54 -27.41
N VAL A 457 -5.04 -79.79 -28.32
CA VAL A 457 -6.40 -79.26 -28.17
C VAL A 457 -7.48 -80.34 -28.36
N GLU A 458 -7.27 -81.26 -29.31
CA GLU A 458 -8.17 -82.39 -29.60
C GLU A 458 -8.03 -83.54 -28.59
N ARG A 459 -7.07 -83.44 -27.65
CA ARG A 459 -6.90 -84.41 -26.57
C ARG A 459 -8.05 -84.25 -25.56
N PRO A 460 -8.68 -85.34 -25.08
CA PRO A 460 -9.72 -85.23 -24.06
C PRO A 460 -9.13 -84.57 -22.80
N LYS A 461 -9.51 -83.32 -22.55
CA LYS A 461 -9.12 -82.62 -21.32
C LYS A 461 -9.96 -83.18 -20.18
N VAL A 462 -9.31 -83.48 -19.05
CA VAL A 462 -10.03 -83.58 -17.79
C VAL A 462 -10.62 -82.19 -17.52
N ASP A 463 -11.94 -82.09 -17.55
CA ASP A 463 -12.65 -80.83 -17.37
C ASP A 463 -12.42 -80.33 -15.94
N THR A 464 -11.62 -79.27 -15.82
CA THR A 464 -11.28 -78.60 -14.56
C THR A 464 -11.91 -77.20 -14.49
N SER A 465 -12.78 -76.86 -15.45
CA SER A 465 -13.32 -75.50 -15.65
C SER A 465 -14.09 -74.97 -14.44
N GLU A 466 -14.92 -75.82 -13.80
CA GLU A 466 -15.64 -75.45 -12.58
C GLU A 466 -14.68 -75.15 -11.42
N MET A 467 -13.64 -75.98 -11.23
CA MET A 467 -12.66 -75.78 -10.15
C MET A 467 -11.83 -74.50 -10.37
N GLU A 468 -11.48 -74.19 -11.62
CA GLU A 468 -10.79 -72.95 -11.98
C GLU A 468 -11.67 -71.71 -11.81
N ALA A 469 -12.97 -71.81 -12.11
CA ALA A 469 -13.93 -70.74 -11.87
C ALA A 469 -14.09 -70.46 -10.37
N SER A 470 -14.23 -71.49 -9.54
CA SER A 470 -14.29 -71.36 -8.08
C SER A 470 -12.99 -70.80 -7.49
N LEU A 471 -11.82 -71.22 -7.99
CA LEU A 471 -10.52 -70.69 -7.58
C LEU A 471 -10.39 -69.19 -7.93
N ALA A 472 -10.83 -68.79 -9.13
CA ALA A 472 -10.84 -67.40 -9.55
C ALA A 472 -11.80 -66.55 -8.70
N GLN A 473 -12.96 -67.10 -8.32
CA GLN A 473 -13.93 -66.44 -7.45
C GLN A 473 -13.37 -66.24 -6.03
N ALA A 474 -12.78 -67.26 -5.42
CA ALA A 474 -12.18 -67.17 -4.09
C ALA A 474 -11.01 -66.16 -4.06
N ARG A 475 -10.17 -66.13 -5.10
CA ARG A 475 -9.10 -65.13 -5.25
C ARG A 475 -9.63 -63.70 -5.41
N ARG A 476 -10.72 -63.51 -6.17
CA ARG A 476 -11.39 -62.21 -6.29
C ARG A 476 -11.91 -61.72 -4.93
N GLN A 477 -12.51 -62.62 -4.14
CA GLN A 477 -13.01 -62.29 -2.81
C GLN A 477 -11.89 -61.86 -1.85
N ILE A 478 -10.74 -62.54 -1.85
CA ILE A 478 -9.55 -62.09 -1.08
C ILE A 478 -9.07 -60.72 -1.55
N ALA A 479 -8.97 -60.50 -2.87
CA ALA A 479 -8.56 -59.20 -3.41
C ALA A 479 -9.51 -58.05 -2.98
N THR A 480 -10.82 -58.32 -2.91
CA THR A 480 -11.81 -57.37 -2.40
C THR A 480 -11.58 -57.06 -0.91
N MET A 481 -11.26 -58.08 -0.09
CA MET A 481 -10.94 -57.88 1.33
C MET A 481 -9.67 -57.05 1.53
N ASP A 482 -8.61 -57.32 0.74
CA ASP A 482 -7.36 -56.55 0.79
C ASP A 482 -7.57 -55.08 0.39
N ALA A 483 -8.41 -54.84 -0.62
CA ALA A 483 -8.80 -53.49 -1.04
C ALA A 483 -9.57 -52.77 0.08
N ALA A 484 -10.52 -53.45 0.72
CA ALA A 484 -11.29 -52.89 1.82
C ALA A 484 -10.42 -52.55 3.04
N GLU A 485 -9.48 -53.42 3.40
CA GLU A 485 -8.53 -53.19 4.51
C GLU A 485 -7.64 -51.96 4.25
N LYS A 486 -7.16 -51.81 3.01
CA LYS A 486 -6.39 -50.62 2.58
C LYS A 486 -7.24 -49.35 2.62
N SER A 487 -8.48 -49.40 2.15
CA SER A 487 -9.40 -48.26 2.20
C SER A 487 -9.72 -47.85 3.64
N TRP A 488 -9.93 -48.80 4.56
CA TRP A 488 -10.14 -48.52 5.99
C TRP A 488 -8.92 -47.87 6.65
N LYS A 489 -7.72 -48.41 6.41
CA LYS A 489 -6.47 -47.78 6.88
C LYS A 489 -6.35 -46.35 6.37
N ARG A 490 -6.67 -46.12 5.10
CA ARG A 490 -6.63 -44.78 4.51
C ARG A 490 -7.65 -43.82 5.11
N ILE A 491 -8.86 -44.30 5.41
CA ILE A 491 -9.90 -43.51 6.08
C ILE A 491 -9.43 -43.11 7.48
N ASP A 492 -8.88 -44.04 8.27
CA ASP A 492 -8.36 -43.74 9.62
C ASP A 492 -7.20 -42.71 9.59
N GLU A 493 -6.29 -42.82 8.62
CA GLU A 493 -5.25 -41.81 8.39
C GLU A 493 -5.85 -40.42 8.09
N LEU A 494 -6.82 -40.35 7.17
CA LEU A 494 -7.49 -39.09 6.81
C LEU A 494 -8.25 -38.48 8.00
N SER A 495 -8.93 -39.29 8.81
CA SER A 495 -9.62 -38.81 10.02
C SER A 495 -8.65 -38.30 11.10
N LYS A 496 -7.46 -38.91 11.23
CA LYS A 496 -6.41 -38.39 12.12
C LYS A 496 -5.81 -37.09 11.58
N GLU A 497 -5.60 -37.01 10.26
CA GLU A 497 -5.14 -35.79 9.58
C GLU A 497 -6.13 -34.64 9.80
N GLU A 498 -7.43 -34.88 9.62
CA GLU A 498 -8.50 -33.90 9.84
C GLU A 498 -8.47 -33.32 11.27
N LYS A 499 -8.41 -34.18 12.29
CA LYS A 499 -8.33 -33.74 13.70
C LYS A 499 -7.08 -32.90 13.98
N ALA A 500 -5.92 -33.31 13.44
CA ALA A 500 -4.68 -32.59 13.62
C ALA A 500 -4.69 -31.22 12.91
N LEU A 501 -5.27 -31.16 11.71
CA LEU A 501 -5.44 -29.92 10.95
C LEU A 501 -6.43 -28.97 11.62
N ALA A 502 -7.54 -29.48 12.17
CA ALA A 502 -8.51 -28.66 12.91
C ALA A 502 -7.88 -28.00 14.15
N ALA A 503 -7.11 -28.77 14.94
CA ALA A 503 -6.40 -28.23 16.11
C ALA A 503 -5.36 -27.16 15.73
N LYS A 504 -4.64 -27.36 14.61
CA LYS A 504 -3.72 -26.34 14.08
C LYS A 504 -4.46 -25.09 13.60
N TYR A 505 -5.61 -25.26 12.95
CA TYR A 505 -6.44 -24.14 12.49
C TYR A 505 -6.94 -23.30 13.67
N GLU A 506 -7.39 -23.94 14.74
CA GLU A 506 -7.81 -23.27 15.97
C GLU A 506 -6.67 -22.47 16.63
N ASP A 507 -5.45 -23.02 16.66
CA ASP A 507 -4.30 -22.28 17.16
C ASP A 507 -3.98 -21.04 16.29
N LEU A 508 -4.07 -21.16 14.96
CA LEU A 508 -3.89 -20.02 14.05
C LEU A 508 -5.00 -18.96 14.19
N GLU A 509 -6.22 -19.36 14.49
CA GLU A 509 -7.31 -18.42 14.86
C GLU A 509 -6.98 -17.68 16.16
N ARG A 510 -6.50 -18.41 17.19
CA ARG A 510 -6.04 -17.80 18.44
C ARG A 510 -4.93 -16.77 18.20
N GLN A 511 -3.95 -17.08 17.35
CA GLN A 511 -2.90 -16.14 16.97
C GLN A 511 -3.46 -14.89 16.26
N THR A 512 -4.44 -15.08 15.36
CA THR A 512 -5.13 -13.98 14.67
C THR A 512 -5.80 -13.04 15.67
N PHE A 513 -6.56 -13.60 16.62
CA PHE A 513 -7.22 -12.87 17.68
C PHE A 513 -6.23 -12.07 18.55
N LEU A 514 -5.10 -12.67 18.94
CA LEU A 514 -4.08 -11.97 19.72
C LEU A 514 -3.46 -10.79 18.98
N MET A 515 -3.20 -10.93 17.66
CA MET A 515 -2.70 -9.83 16.84
C MET A 515 -3.72 -8.69 16.71
N GLU A 516 -5.01 -9.01 16.54
CA GLU A 516 -6.08 -8.00 16.52
C GLU A 516 -6.22 -7.30 17.87
N LYS A 517 -6.21 -8.07 18.97
CA LYS A 517 -6.26 -7.54 20.34
C LYS A 517 -5.08 -6.63 20.63
N PHE A 518 -3.88 -6.96 20.15
CA PHE A 518 -2.70 -6.10 20.28
C PHE A 518 -2.92 -4.74 19.60
N ILE A 519 -3.44 -4.73 18.38
CA ILE A 519 -3.72 -3.48 17.66
C ILE A 519 -4.75 -2.63 18.41
N VAL A 520 -5.86 -3.25 18.84
CA VAL A 520 -6.90 -2.57 19.63
C VAL A 520 -6.32 -1.99 20.93
N SER A 521 -5.49 -2.77 21.63
CA SER A 521 -4.87 -2.35 22.89
C SER A 521 -3.87 -1.21 22.68
N LYS A 522 -3.04 -1.28 21.63
CA LYS A 522 -2.09 -0.22 21.27
C LYS A 522 -2.80 1.08 20.96
N VAL A 523 -3.86 0.99 20.17
CA VAL A 523 -4.76 2.11 19.83
C VAL A 523 -5.37 2.72 21.09
N GLY A 524 -5.95 1.90 21.97
CA GLY A 524 -6.58 2.37 23.21
C GLY A 524 -5.59 3.03 24.18
N LEU A 525 -4.38 2.48 24.30
CA LEU A 525 -3.33 3.09 25.12
C LEU A 525 -2.84 4.41 24.56
N LEU A 526 -2.65 4.50 23.23
CA LEU A 526 -2.25 5.74 22.57
C LEU A 526 -3.30 6.83 22.80
N GLU A 527 -4.59 6.50 22.62
CA GLU A 527 -5.70 7.42 22.85
C GLU A 527 -5.78 7.85 24.33
N THR A 528 -5.62 6.91 25.27
CA THR A 528 -5.58 7.20 26.71
C THR A 528 -4.42 8.13 27.06
N LYS A 529 -3.23 7.86 26.51
CA LYS A 529 -2.02 8.66 26.73
C LYS A 529 -2.19 10.07 26.19
N ILE A 530 -2.78 10.23 25.00
CA ILE A 530 -3.10 11.54 24.43
C ILE A 530 -4.08 12.27 25.34
N ASN A 531 -5.20 11.65 25.67
CA ASN A 531 -6.25 12.26 26.48
C ASN A 531 -5.81 12.61 27.90
N SER A 532 -4.80 11.91 28.46
CA SER A 532 -4.23 12.25 29.77
C SER A 532 -3.53 13.62 29.82
N ARG A 533 -3.25 14.24 28.67
CA ARG A 533 -2.64 15.58 28.57
C ARG A 533 -3.64 16.72 28.54
N PHE A 534 -4.92 16.43 28.28
CA PHE A 534 -5.96 17.43 28.11
C PHE A 534 -6.91 17.38 29.32
N SER A 535 -7.33 18.55 29.79
CA SER A 535 -8.22 18.64 30.95
C SER A 535 -9.70 18.55 30.57
N LEU A 536 -10.04 18.98 29.35
CA LEU A 536 -11.41 19.10 28.87
C LEU A 536 -11.63 18.33 27.55
N VAL A 537 -10.70 18.46 26.61
CA VAL A 537 -10.82 17.89 25.26
C VAL A 537 -10.52 16.40 25.30
N HIS A 538 -11.39 15.61 24.66
CA HIS A 538 -11.16 14.20 24.42
C HIS A 538 -10.97 13.96 22.92
N TRP A 539 -9.83 13.40 22.56
CA TRP A 539 -9.46 13.04 21.21
C TRP A 539 -9.87 11.62 20.89
N LYS A 540 -10.64 11.48 19.82
CA LYS A 540 -10.89 10.21 19.14
C LYS A 540 -9.83 10.05 18.05
N MET A 541 -8.92 9.11 18.24
CA MET A 541 -7.77 8.91 17.36
C MET A 541 -7.99 7.78 16.36
N PHE A 542 -9.06 7.00 16.53
CA PHE A 542 -9.38 5.87 15.67
C PHE A 542 -10.90 5.68 15.54
N ASP A 543 -11.31 5.15 14.40
CA ASP A 543 -12.69 4.76 14.12
C ASP A 543 -12.80 3.25 13.99
N VAL A 544 -13.74 2.68 14.73
CA VAL A 544 -14.15 1.29 14.57
C VAL A 544 -15.21 1.24 13.47
N GLN A 545 -14.86 0.64 12.34
CA GLN A 545 -15.71 0.47 11.19
C GLN A 545 -16.80 -0.58 11.46
N ILE A 546 -17.89 -0.55 10.69
CA ILE A 546 -19.04 -1.48 10.84
C ILE A 546 -18.62 -2.95 10.73
N ASN A 547 -17.57 -3.23 9.96
CA ASN A 547 -16.98 -4.56 9.79
C ASN A 547 -15.98 -4.96 10.91
N GLY A 548 -15.82 -4.14 11.96
CA GLY A 548 -14.86 -4.35 13.03
C GLY A 548 -13.42 -3.92 12.70
N GLY A 549 -13.17 -3.37 11.51
CA GLY A 549 -11.87 -2.81 11.13
C GLY A 549 -11.57 -1.50 11.88
N ILE A 550 -10.30 -1.17 12.06
CA ILE A 550 -9.86 0.09 12.69
C ILE A 550 -9.28 1.00 11.60
N SER A 551 -9.79 2.21 11.48
CA SER A 551 -9.20 3.27 10.66
C SER A 551 -8.66 4.41 11.52
N GLU A 552 -7.62 5.08 11.05
CA GLU A 552 -7.09 6.27 11.72
C GLU A 552 -8.08 7.43 11.64
N ALA A 553 -8.21 8.14 12.75
CA ALA A 553 -9.00 9.35 12.87
C ALA A 553 -8.26 10.39 13.72
N CYS A 554 -8.81 11.60 13.82
CA CYS A 554 -8.38 12.62 14.76
C CYS A 554 -9.49 13.65 14.90
N GLU A 555 -10.40 13.40 15.83
CA GLU A 555 -11.55 14.25 16.11
C GLU A 555 -11.55 14.69 17.57
N ALA A 556 -11.64 16.01 17.79
CA ALA A 556 -11.81 16.56 19.14
C ALA A 556 -13.28 16.46 19.55
N THR A 557 -13.51 16.05 20.78
CA THR A 557 -14.82 16.04 21.41
C THR A 557 -14.77 16.77 22.75
N VAL A 558 -15.87 17.42 23.11
CA VAL A 558 -16.06 18.11 24.39
C VAL A 558 -17.31 17.53 25.02
N ASN A 559 -17.16 16.86 26.17
CA ASN A 559 -18.26 16.13 26.82
C ASN A 559 -18.99 15.17 25.86
N GLY A 560 -18.25 14.50 24.97
CA GLY A 560 -18.79 13.56 23.98
C GLY A 560 -19.40 14.20 22.73
N VAL A 561 -19.46 15.52 22.63
CA VAL A 561 -19.95 16.23 21.43
C VAL A 561 -18.76 16.57 20.52
N PRO A 562 -18.79 16.24 19.22
CA PRO A 562 -17.78 16.69 18.26
C PRO A 562 -17.56 18.19 18.30
N PHE A 563 -16.29 18.62 18.24
CA PHE A 563 -15.92 20.05 18.29
C PHE A 563 -16.68 20.89 17.26
N SER A 564 -16.84 20.39 16.03
CA SER A 564 -17.59 21.06 14.96
C SER A 564 -19.07 21.27 15.27
N SER A 565 -19.63 20.47 16.18
CA SER A 565 -21.04 20.52 16.60
C SER A 565 -21.23 21.14 17.98
N ALA A 566 -20.14 21.47 18.68
CA ALA A 566 -20.19 22.11 19.98
C ALA A 566 -20.57 23.60 19.85
N ASN A 567 -21.17 24.18 20.89
CA ASN A 567 -21.47 25.61 20.93
C ASN A 567 -20.19 26.46 21.00
N THR A 568 -20.28 27.74 20.64
CA THR A 568 -19.12 28.67 20.58
C THR A 568 -18.31 28.70 21.88
N GLY A 569 -18.98 28.77 23.04
CA GLY A 569 -18.28 28.76 24.33
C GLY A 569 -17.50 27.46 24.57
N SER A 570 -18.08 26.31 24.23
CA SER A 570 -17.40 25.01 24.35
C SER A 570 -16.24 24.87 23.37
N GLN A 571 -16.37 25.41 22.16
CA GLN A 571 -15.27 25.47 21.18
C GLN A 571 -14.12 26.33 21.68
N ILE A 572 -14.41 27.48 22.30
CA ILE A 572 -13.41 28.35 22.89
C ILE A 572 -12.70 27.65 24.05
N MET A 573 -13.42 27.05 24.99
CA MET A 573 -12.83 26.35 26.13
C MET A 573 -11.94 25.18 25.68
N ALA A 574 -12.40 24.41 24.69
CA ALA A 574 -11.61 23.35 24.08
C ALA A 574 -10.34 23.88 23.42
N GLY A 575 -10.44 25.00 22.70
CA GLY A 575 -9.29 25.67 22.12
C GLY A 575 -8.26 26.12 23.16
N LEU A 576 -8.70 26.63 24.30
CA LEU A 576 -7.83 27.06 25.40
C LEU A 576 -7.15 25.87 26.10
N ASP A 577 -7.85 24.76 26.31
CA ASP A 577 -7.27 23.52 26.83
C ASP A 577 -6.18 22.96 25.89
N ILE A 578 -6.43 23.02 24.58
CA ILE A 578 -5.43 22.65 23.55
C ILE A 578 -4.22 23.59 23.61
N ILE A 579 -4.44 24.91 23.66
CA ILE A 579 -3.37 25.90 23.76
C ILE A 579 -2.52 25.64 25.02
N SER A 580 -3.15 25.36 26.16
CA SER A 580 -2.45 25.08 27.41
C SER A 580 -1.51 23.87 27.24
N THR A 581 -2.06 22.78 26.70
CA THR A 581 -1.30 21.54 26.42
C THR A 581 -0.14 21.76 25.45
N LEU A 582 -0.35 22.54 24.39
CA LEU A 582 0.69 22.86 23.41
C LEU A 582 1.74 23.82 23.98
N SER A 583 1.33 24.80 24.78
CA SER A 583 2.23 25.75 25.45
C SER A 583 3.18 25.01 26.39
N ASP A 584 2.67 24.01 27.10
CA ASP A 584 3.46 23.10 27.93
C ASP A 584 4.46 22.27 27.12
N TYR A 585 4.11 21.83 25.91
CA TYR A 585 5.01 21.09 25.05
C TYR A 585 6.11 21.97 24.44
N TYR A 586 5.72 23.08 23.81
CA TYR A 586 6.65 24.02 23.17
C TYR A 586 7.45 24.86 24.19
N LYS A 587 7.04 24.84 25.46
CA LYS A 587 7.62 25.66 26.55
C LYS A 587 7.56 27.15 26.23
N VAL A 588 6.48 27.58 25.58
CA VAL A 588 6.22 28.98 25.25
C VAL A 588 4.83 29.38 25.70
N LEU A 589 4.74 30.48 26.46
CA LEU A 589 3.50 31.17 26.80
C LEU A 589 3.45 32.49 26.03
N ALA A 590 2.32 32.80 25.40
CA ALA A 590 2.15 34.00 24.58
C ALA A 590 0.77 34.65 24.82
N PRO A 591 0.61 35.97 24.61
CA PRO A 591 -0.65 36.65 24.92
C PRO A 591 -1.79 36.16 24.04
N ILE A 592 -2.88 35.75 24.68
CA ILE A 592 -4.11 35.27 24.03
C ILE A 592 -5.12 36.41 24.01
N PHE A 593 -5.48 36.87 22.81
CA PHE A 593 -6.63 37.73 22.60
C PHE A 593 -7.86 36.84 22.42
N LEU A 594 -8.74 36.85 23.41
CA LEU A 594 -9.95 36.03 23.40
C LEU A 594 -11.14 36.88 22.98
N ASP A 595 -11.53 36.76 21.72
CA ASP A 595 -12.78 37.33 21.22
C ASP A 595 -13.99 36.50 21.65
N HIS A 596 -15.17 37.12 21.65
CA HIS A 596 -16.43 36.51 22.11
C HIS A 596 -16.40 35.97 23.55
N ARG A 597 -15.67 36.64 24.46
CA ARG A 597 -15.61 36.23 25.87
C ARG A 597 -17.01 36.20 26.52
N GLU A 598 -17.98 36.99 26.03
CA GLU A 598 -19.37 36.95 26.49
C GLU A 598 -20.08 35.60 26.28
N SER A 599 -19.55 34.73 25.42
CA SER A 599 -20.08 33.37 25.19
C SER A 599 -19.69 32.36 26.28
N LEU A 600 -18.75 32.73 27.17
CA LEU A 600 -18.29 31.90 28.28
C LEU A 600 -19.00 32.26 29.59
N THR A 601 -19.49 31.24 30.30
CA THR A 601 -20.14 31.39 31.61
C THR A 601 -19.16 31.45 32.78
N SER A 602 -17.91 31.00 32.59
CA SER A 602 -16.84 31.00 33.58
C SER A 602 -15.58 31.64 32.99
N ASP A 603 -14.71 32.15 33.86
CA ASP A 603 -13.38 32.62 33.45
C ASP A 603 -12.51 31.42 33.06
N PRO A 604 -11.91 31.42 31.87
CA PRO A 604 -11.03 30.34 31.47
C PRO A 604 -9.73 30.40 32.28
N GLU A 605 -9.28 29.25 32.77
CA GLU A 605 -7.98 29.10 33.43
C GLU A 605 -6.89 28.90 32.36
N THR A 606 -5.89 29.78 32.35
CA THR A 606 -4.73 29.68 31.46
C THR A 606 -3.53 30.38 32.09
N ASP A 607 -2.34 29.81 31.90
CA ASP A 607 -1.07 30.41 32.34
C ASP A 607 -0.61 31.55 31.42
N SER A 608 -1.12 31.59 30.19
CA SER A 608 -0.83 32.66 29.24
C SER A 608 -1.55 33.95 29.64
N GLN A 609 -0.95 35.09 29.30
CA GLN A 609 -1.62 36.38 29.49
C GLN A 609 -2.92 36.43 28.68
N LEU A 610 -4.05 36.62 29.34
CA LEU A 610 -5.37 36.64 28.72
C LEU A 610 -5.89 38.07 28.56
N ILE A 611 -6.18 38.44 27.32
CA ILE A 611 -6.82 39.71 26.95
C ILE A 611 -8.21 39.39 26.41
N SER A 612 -9.21 39.53 27.28
CA SER A 612 -10.61 39.22 26.98
C SER A 612 -11.31 40.37 26.28
N LEU A 613 -11.89 40.13 25.11
CA LEU A 613 -12.73 41.10 24.40
C LEU A 613 -14.20 40.74 24.66
N VAL A 614 -14.93 41.66 25.30
CA VAL A 614 -16.31 41.43 25.74
C VAL A 614 -17.24 42.43 25.09
N ALA A 615 -18.27 41.94 24.39
CA ALA A 615 -19.36 42.79 23.94
C ALA A 615 -20.26 43.19 25.12
N ASP A 616 -20.38 44.49 25.40
CA ASP A 616 -21.23 45.01 26.48
C ASP A 616 -21.89 46.33 26.07
N GLU A 617 -23.23 46.33 26.06
CA GLU A 617 -24.05 47.46 25.61
C GLU A 617 -23.91 48.71 26.47
N LYS A 618 -23.47 48.55 27.73
CA LYS A 618 -23.27 49.64 28.69
C LYS A 618 -22.07 50.51 28.33
N PHE A 619 -21.11 49.97 27.60
CA PHE A 619 -19.86 50.64 27.26
C PHE A 619 -19.87 51.08 25.78
N LYS A 620 -20.16 52.36 25.54
CA LYS A 620 -20.22 52.92 24.17
C LYS A 620 -18.85 53.08 23.52
N THR A 621 -17.80 53.21 24.33
CA THR A 621 -16.39 53.29 23.93
C THR A 621 -15.62 52.12 24.55
N LEU A 622 -14.37 51.91 24.09
CA LEU A 622 -13.49 50.91 24.66
C LEU A 622 -13.14 51.28 26.11
N GLU A 623 -13.49 50.40 27.04
CA GLU A 623 -13.07 50.47 28.45
C GLU A 623 -12.17 49.29 28.79
N VAL A 624 -11.09 49.57 29.51
CA VAL A 624 -10.06 48.57 29.85
C VAL A 624 -10.01 48.36 31.36
N THR A 625 -10.07 47.11 31.78
CA THR A 625 -9.89 46.72 33.19
C THR A 625 -8.81 45.66 33.28
N THR A 626 -7.75 45.90 34.06
CA THR A 626 -6.71 44.89 34.33
C THR A 626 -7.10 44.04 35.54
N SER A 627 -6.82 42.73 35.49
CA SER A 627 -6.97 41.81 36.62
C SER A 627 -5.64 41.44 37.26
#